data_AF-A0A918J1P0-F1
#
_entry.id   AF-A0A918J1P0-F1
#
_cell.length_a   1.000
_cell.length_b   1.000
_cell.length_c   1.000
_cell.angle_alpha   90.00
_cell.angle_beta   90.00
_cell.angle_gamma   90.00
#
_symmetry.space_group_name_H-M   'P 1'
#
loop_
_entity.id
_entity.type
_entity.pdbx_description
1 polymer ?
#
loop_
_entity_poly.entity_id
_entity_poly.type
_entity_poly.pdbx_seq_one_letter_code
_entity_poly.pdbx_strand_id
1 'polypeptide(L)'
;MERTRIVQRLKDLLEKPPDKEYKELYKFYKRMCKERQHLFTFLFIEGVPPDNNASERAIRNVKVKQKISGQFKNQRTAQNFAKIRSVIDTTIKNDMNVLEALTLIAKLQPRLQTD
;
A
#
# COMPACT_ATOMS: atom_id res chain seq x y z
N MET A 1 -7.06 22.70 -16.87
CA MET A 1 -7.37 23.90 -16.05
C MET A 1 -7.79 23.53 -14.63
N GLU A 2 -8.67 22.54 -14.44
CA GLU A 2 -9.17 22.18 -13.11
C GLU A 2 -8.14 21.52 -12.18
N ARG A 3 -7.36 20.52 -12.67
CA ARG A 3 -6.31 19.87 -11.86
C ARG A 3 -5.25 20.85 -11.33
N THR A 4 -4.85 21.82 -12.15
CA THR A 4 -3.88 22.86 -11.77
C THR A 4 -4.43 23.74 -10.65
N ARG A 5 -5.72 24.08 -10.69
CA ARG A 5 -6.41 24.83 -9.64
C ARG A 5 -6.41 24.08 -8.31
N ILE A 6 -6.65 22.76 -8.33
CA ILE A 6 -6.64 21.92 -7.13
C ILE A 6 -5.24 21.88 -6.50
N VAL A 7 -4.21 21.67 -7.32
CA VAL A 7 -2.81 21.64 -6.88
C VAL A 7 -2.38 22.99 -6.29
N GLN A 8 -2.73 24.08 -6.97
CA GLN A 8 -2.44 25.42 -6.49
C GLN A 8 -3.16 25.72 -5.17
N ARG A 9 -4.44 25.35 -5.06
CA ARG A 9 -5.20 25.51 -3.81
C ARG A 9 -4.55 24.75 -2.65
N LEU A 10 -4.07 23.52 -2.87
CA LEU A 10 -3.34 22.78 -1.84
C LEU A 10 -2.06 23.52 -1.44
N LYS A 11 -1.29 24.03 -2.40
CA LYS A 11 -0.07 24.80 -2.13
C LYS A 11 -0.37 26.01 -1.25
N ASP A 12 -1.37 26.82 -1.61
CA ASP A 12 -1.75 28.03 -0.87
C ASP A 12 -2.22 27.71 0.57
N LEU A 13 -2.88 26.55 0.77
CA LEU A 13 -3.28 26.07 2.09
C LEU A 13 -2.09 25.60 2.91
N LEU A 14 -1.10 24.94 2.29
CA LEU A 14 0.10 24.45 2.98
C LEU A 14 1.11 25.56 3.29
N GLU A 15 1.03 26.72 2.63
CA GLU A 15 1.85 27.90 2.97
C GLU A 15 1.42 28.57 4.28
N LYS A 16 0.23 28.22 4.81
CA LYS A 16 -0.34 28.77 6.04
C LYS A 16 -0.40 27.70 7.12
N PRO A 17 0.68 27.50 7.91
CA PRO A 17 0.69 26.47 8.95
C PRO A 17 -0.37 26.79 10.01
N PRO A 18 -1.08 25.77 10.55
CA PRO A 18 -2.00 25.95 11.67
C PRO A 18 -1.23 26.26 12.96
N ASP A 19 -1.92 26.81 13.96
CA ASP A 19 -1.34 27.05 15.28
C ASP A 19 -0.83 25.73 15.89
N LYS A 20 0.35 25.79 16.51
CA LYS A 20 0.99 24.66 17.20
C LYS A 20 0.22 24.23 18.46
N GLU A 21 -0.63 25.10 19.01
CA GLU A 21 -1.55 24.75 20.09
C GLU A 21 -2.45 23.58 19.71
N TYR A 22 -2.93 23.53 18.45
CA TYR A 22 -3.72 22.43 17.90
C TYR A 22 -2.82 21.28 17.45
N LYS A 23 -2.27 20.52 18.42
CA LYS A 23 -1.28 19.46 18.20
C LYS A 23 -1.66 18.45 17.10
N GLU A 24 -2.89 17.96 17.08
CA GLU A 24 -3.34 16.99 16.07
C GLU A 24 -3.42 17.59 14.66
N LEU A 25 -3.96 18.81 14.55
CA LEU A 25 -3.99 19.54 13.28
C LEU A 25 -2.57 19.84 12.78
N TYR A 26 -1.66 20.22 13.67
CA TYR A 26 -0.27 20.48 13.32
C TYR A 26 0.48 19.20 12.88
N LYS A 27 0.19 18.04 13.50
CA LYS A 27 0.71 16.74 13.05
C LYS A 27 0.17 16.38 11.67
N PHE A 28 -1.13 16.56 11.44
CA PHE A 28 -1.76 16.34 10.14
C PHE A 28 -1.14 17.22 9.06
N TYR A 29 -1.01 18.53 9.32
CA TYR A 29 -0.33 19.48 8.44
C TYR A 29 1.08 19.03 8.06
N LYS A 30 1.92 18.66 9.03
CA LYS A 30 3.27 18.15 8.76
C LYS A 30 3.27 16.92 7.86
N ARG A 31 2.31 16.01 8.06
CA ARG A 31 2.14 14.83 7.22
C ARG A 31 1.75 15.21 5.80
N MET A 32 0.82 16.14 5.63
CA MET A 32 0.40 16.65 4.31
C MET A 32 1.57 17.29 3.55
N CYS A 33 2.39 18.12 4.22
CA CYS A 33 3.58 18.71 3.61
C CYS A 33 4.61 17.67 3.16
N LYS A 34 4.81 16.62 3.98
CA LYS A 34 5.70 15.50 3.68
C LYS A 34 5.22 14.71 2.46
N GLU A 35 3.94 14.38 2.41
CA GLU A 35 3.35 13.49 1.39
C GLU A 35 2.81 14.25 0.16
N ARG A 36 3.05 15.56 0.06
CA ARG A 36 2.46 16.46 -0.95
C ARG A 36 2.55 15.97 -2.40
N GLN A 37 3.62 15.26 -2.74
CA GLN A 37 3.87 14.76 -4.09
C GLN A 37 2.97 13.56 -4.45
N HIS A 38 2.42 12.86 -3.46
CA HIS A 38 1.65 11.64 -3.65
C HIS A 38 0.13 11.84 -3.51
N LEU A 39 -0.30 12.94 -2.88
CA LEU A 39 -1.70 13.22 -2.56
C LEU A 39 -2.63 13.20 -3.78
N PHE A 40 -2.15 13.68 -4.94
CA PHE A 40 -2.96 13.86 -6.14
C PHE A 40 -2.51 13.02 -7.32
N THR A 41 -1.83 11.89 -7.08
CA THR A 41 -1.33 11.00 -8.15
C THR A 41 -2.44 10.63 -9.16
N PHE A 42 -3.67 10.40 -8.67
CA PHE A 42 -4.86 10.10 -9.48
C PHE A 42 -5.30 11.22 -10.44
N LEU A 43 -4.89 12.48 -10.21
CA LEU A 43 -5.15 13.58 -11.14
C LEU A 43 -4.20 13.59 -12.36
N PHE A 44 -3.10 12.85 -12.28
CA PHE A 44 -2.03 12.86 -13.28
C PHE A 44 -1.86 11.51 -13.98
N ILE A 45 -2.17 10.41 -13.31
CA ILE A 45 -2.02 9.06 -13.84
C ILE A 45 -3.40 8.41 -13.89
N GLU A 46 -3.84 8.12 -15.11
CA GLU A 46 -5.09 7.43 -15.36
C GLU A 46 -5.06 6.01 -14.76
N GLY A 47 -6.21 5.56 -14.24
CA GLY A 47 -6.34 4.26 -13.58
C GLY A 47 -5.85 4.20 -12.13
N VAL A 48 -5.20 5.27 -11.62
CA VAL A 48 -4.88 5.36 -10.18
C VAL A 48 -6.12 5.85 -9.43
N PRO A 49 -6.63 5.10 -8.42
CA PRO A 49 -7.79 5.53 -7.64
C PRO A 49 -7.44 6.71 -6.71
N PRO A 50 -8.43 7.54 -6.33
CA PRO A 50 -8.23 8.63 -5.38
C PRO A 50 -8.06 8.18 -3.92
N ASP A 51 -8.22 6.88 -3.66
CA ASP A 51 -8.12 6.27 -2.35
C ASP A 51 -7.00 5.22 -2.28
N ASN A 52 -6.66 4.81 -1.06
CA ASN A 52 -5.66 3.78 -0.78
C ASN A 52 -6.31 2.42 -0.44
N ASN A 53 -7.59 2.21 -0.74
CA ASN A 53 -8.36 1.05 -0.27
C ASN A 53 -7.73 -0.27 -0.70
N ALA A 54 -7.18 -0.34 -1.91
CA ALA A 54 -6.50 -1.53 -2.41
C ALA A 54 -5.30 -1.92 -1.54
N SER A 55 -4.48 -0.93 -1.14
CA SER A 55 -3.33 -1.13 -0.26
C SER A 55 -3.76 -1.55 1.15
N GLU A 56 -4.82 -0.95 1.69
CA GLU A 56 -5.37 -1.33 2.99
C GLU A 56 -5.95 -2.75 3.01
N ARG A 57 -6.63 -3.15 1.93
CA ARG A 57 -7.11 -4.54 1.77
C ARG A 57 -5.95 -5.53 1.72
N ALA A 58 -4.86 -5.22 1.02
CA ALA A 58 -3.70 -6.08 0.93
C ALA A 58 -3.05 -6.33 2.30
N ILE A 59 -2.82 -5.26 3.09
CA ILE A 59 -2.18 -5.38 4.41
C ILE A 59 -3.08 -6.03 5.47
N ARG A 60 -4.42 -5.99 5.30
CA ARG A 60 -5.37 -6.59 6.24
C ARG A 60 -5.09 -8.06 6.51
N ASN A 61 -4.68 -8.82 5.51
CA ASN A 61 -4.40 -10.25 5.65
C ASN A 61 -3.22 -10.54 6.58
N VAL A 62 -2.21 -9.66 6.57
CA VAL A 62 -1.10 -9.72 7.52
C VAL A 62 -1.63 -9.52 8.94
N LYS A 63 -2.57 -8.58 9.13
CA LYS A 63 -3.15 -8.31 10.44
C LYS A 63 -4.05 -9.44 10.93
N VAL A 64 -4.82 -10.06 10.04
CA VAL A 64 -5.62 -11.27 10.34
C VAL A 64 -4.69 -12.42 10.73
N LYS A 65 -3.59 -12.64 10.00
CA LYS A 65 -2.60 -13.67 10.36
C LYS A 65 -2.00 -13.43 11.74
N GLN A 66 -1.69 -12.18 12.08
CA GLN A 66 -1.19 -11.81 13.41
C GLN A 66 -2.22 -12.02 14.52
N LYS A 67 -3.45 -11.54 14.35
CA LYS A 67 -4.45 -11.48 15.42
C LYS A 67 -5.27 -12.75 15.59
N ILE A 68 -5.55 -13.46 14.50
CA ILE A 68 -6.54 -14.55 14.47
C ILE A 68 -5.85 -15.88 14.15
N SER A 69 -4.97 -15.92 13.14
CA SER A 69 -4.40 -17.18 12.64
C SER A 69 -3.04 -17.55 13.27
N GLY A 70 -2.88 -17.31 14.57
CA GLY A 70 -1.74 -17.83 15.36
C GLY A 70 -0.40 -17.09 15.21
N GLN A 71 -0.39 -15.88 14.64
CA GLN A 71 0.80 -15.04 14.47
C GLN A 71 1.96 -15.71 13.70
N PHE A 72 3.11 -15.03 13.62
CA PHE A 72 4.36 -15.54 13.06
C PHE A 72 5.31 -15.90 14.19
N LYS A 73 5.95 -17.08 14.11
CA LYS A 73 6.91 -17.55 15.12
C LYS A 73 8.27 -16.87 14.99
N ASN A 74 8.66 -16.51 13.76
CA ASN A 74 9.92 -15.82 13.47
C ASN A 74 9.81 -15.01 12.16
N GLN A 75 10.79 -14.14 11.91
CA GLN A 75 10.82 -13.27 10.74
C GLN A 75 10.81 -14.05 9.42
N ARG A 76 11.50 -15.20 9.34
CA ARG A 76 11.52 -16.07 8.16
C ARG A 76 10.10 -16.53 7.78
N THR A 77 9.31 -16.97 8.75
CA THR A 77 7.90 -17.37 8.48
C THR A 77 7.03 -16.20 8.05
N ALA A 78 7.25 -15.00 8.59
CA ALA A 78 6.55 -13.79 8.16
C ALA A 78 6.90 -13.40 6.72
N GLN A 79 8.18 -13.48 6.36
CA GLN A 79 8.64 -13.22 4.99
C GLN A 79 8.08 -14.24 3.99
N ASN A 80 8.06 -15.53 4.34
CA ASN A 80 7.47 -16.56 3.48
C ASN A 80 5.98 -16.29 3.23
N PHE A 81 5.24 -15.93 4.28
CA PHE A 81 3.84 -15.53 4.14
C PHE A 81 3.69 -14.31 3.23
N ALA A 82 4.52 -13.27 3.41
CA ALA A 82 4.49 -12.07 2.57
C ALA A 82 4.77 -12.38 1.09
N LYS A 83 5.74 -13.26 0.79
CA LYS A 83 6.07 -13.70 -0.58
C LYS A 83 4.91 -14.44 -1.25
N ILE A 84 4.31 -15.40 -0.55
CA ILE A 84 3.15 -16.14 -1.08
C ILE A 84 1.98 -15.17 -1.29
N ARG A 85 1.74 -14.26 -0.34
CA ARG A 85 0.67 -13.29 -0.42
C ARG A 85 0.86 -12.30 -1.56
N SER A 86 2.09 -11.84 -1.82
CA SER A 86 2.37 -10.93 -2.93
C SER A 86 2.09 -11.57 -4.29
N VAL A 87 2.37 -12.87 -4.43
CA VAL A 87 1.98 -13.64 -5.63
C VAL A 87 0.47 -13.65 -5.77
N ILE A 88 -0.26 -14.08 -4.73
CA ILE A 88 -1.73 -14.15 -4.75
C ILE A 88 -2.36 -12.79 -5.10
N ASP A 89 -1.93 -11.72 -4.43
CA ASP A 89 -2.49 -10.38 -4.67
C ASP A 89 -2.16 -9.88 -6.07
N THR A 90 -1.00 -10.26 -6.63
CA THR A 90 -0.65 -9.93 -8.03
C THR A 90 -1.50 -10.72 -9.02
N THR A 91 -1.71 -12.01 -8.79
CA THR A 91 -2.57 -12.85 -9.65
C THR A 91 -4.01 -12.31 -9.68
N ILE A 92 -4.57 -11.96 -8.52
CA ILE A 92 -5.91 -11.36 -8.43
C ILE A 92 -5.97 -10.02 -9.18
N LYS A 93 -4.94 -9.17 -9.07
CA LYS A 93 -4.89 -7.87 -9.78
C LYS A 93 -4.82 -7.99 -11.30
N ASN A 94 -4.40 -9.13 -11.83
CA ASN A 94 -4.32 -9.40 -13.26
C ASN A 94 -5.49 -10.27 -13.74
N ASP A 95 -6.56 -10.42 -12.94
CA ASP A 95 -7.74 -11.22 -13.26
C ASP A 95 -7.41 -12.68 -13.64
N MET A 96 -6.38 -13.24 -13.01
CA MET A 96 -5.90 -14.60 -13.24
C MET A 96 -6.40 -15.58 -12.16
N ASN A 97 -6.42 -16.87 -12.49
CA ASN A 97 -6.74 -17.92 -11.53
C ASN A 97 -5.59 -18.14 -10.52
N VAL A 98 -5.87 -17.89 -9.24
CA VAL A 98 -4.89 -18.01 -8.15
C VAL A 98 -4.37 -19.44 -7.99
N LEU A 99 -5.24 -20.45 -8.08
CA LEU A 99 -4.83 -21.85 -7.89
C LEU A 99 -3.92 -22.33 -9.02
N GLU A 100 -4.24 -21.95 -10.26
CA GLU A 100 -3.42 -22.26 -11.42
C GLU A 100 -2.04 -21.60 -11.31
N ALA A 101 -1.98 -20.30 -10.95
CA ALA A 101 -0.73 -19.59 -10.78
C ALA A 101 0.16 -20.21 -9.68
N LEU A 102 -0.43 -20.56 -8.54
CA LEU A 102 0.30 -21.23 -7.45
C LEU A 102 0.78 -22.62 -7.86
N THR A 103 -0.04 -23.35 -8.61
CA THR A 103 0.31 -24.69 -9.14
C THR A 103 1.47 -24.60 -10.13
N LEU A 104 1.46 -23.60 -11.01
CA LEU A 104 2.55 -23.35 -11.94
C LEU A 104 3.86 -23.05 -11.20
N ILE A 105 3.82 -22.14 -10.22
CA ILE A 105 5.00 -21.80 -9.41
C ILE A 105 5.55 -23.02 -8.66
N ALA A 106 4.66 -23.85 -8.10
CA ALA A 106 5.07 -25.08 -7.43
C ALA A 106 5.76 -26.09 -8.37
N LYS A 107 5.30 -26.18 -9.62
CA LYS A 107 5.91 -27.04 -10.66
C LYS A 107 7.26 -26.50 -11.15
N LEU A 108 7.45 -25.18 -11.17
CA LEU A 108 8.64 -24.51 -11.69
C LEU A 108 9.87 -24.57 -10.75
N GLN A 109 9.92 -25.52 -9.81
CA GLN A 109 10.97 -25.71 -8.78
C GLN A 109 12.14 -24.70 -8.88
N PRO A 110 12.08 -23.55 -8.18
CA PRO A 110 13.29 -22.74 -8.05
C PRO A 110 14.30 -23.63 -7.32
N ARG A 111 15.43 -23.93 -7.97
CA ARG A 111 16.56 -24.60 -7.30
C ARG A 111 16.74 -23.91 -5.95
N LEU A 112 16.51 -24.64 -4.87
CA LEU A 112 16.85 -24.17 -3.54
C LEU A 112 18.35 -23.94 -3.60
N GLN A 113 18.79 -22.68 -3.61
CA GLN A 113 20.16 -22.36 -3.22
C GLN A 113 20.23 -22.79 -1.75
N THR A 114 20.80 -23.97 -1.53
CA THR A 114 21.30 -24.39 -0.24
C THR A 114 22.46 -23.47 0.12
N ASP A 115 22.44 -22.95 1.34
CA ASP A 115 23.53 -22.18 1.97
C ASP A 115 24.87 -22.93 1.90
#